data_AF-A0A0G0RE89-F1
#
_entry.id   AF-A0A0G0RE89-F1
#
_cell.length_a   1.000
_cell.length_b   1.000
_cell.length_c   1.000
_cell.angle_alpha   90.00
_cell.angle_beta   90.00
_cell.angle_gamma   90.00
#
_symmetry.space_group_name_H-M   'P 1'
#
loop_
_entity.id
_entity.type
_entity.pdbx_description
1 polymer ?
#
loop_
_entity_poly.entity_id
_entity_poly.type
_entity_poly.pdbx_seq_one_letter_code
_entity_poly.pdbx_strand_id
1 'polypeptide(L)'
;MLSMAMVVIWKSLRLYGFYYGEVDQEIIRVRISDSWLLYTLPGALILLAVYKKFTRSGVSLMTKDKNTFLLYRDQRLPIPLHIYLGALSLYIMGNTMFLNFESELAGTIEVFSTAFKLFIFWGVLIHLDNPTRGRWFQERAPRDWLEDDPDIVFGFEENGEEAPVIVIAKEEKA
;
A
#
# COMPACT_ATOMS: atom_id res chain seq x y z
N MET A 1 -9.21 0.39 -16.25
CA MET A 1 -8.57 -0.42 -17.31
C MET A 1 -8.10 -1.78 -16.80
N LEU A 2 -7.38 -1.85 -15.68
CA LEU A 2 -6.86 -3.13 -15.14
C LEU A 2 -7.96 -4.19 -14.90
N SER A 3 -9.09 -3.84 -14.29
CA SER A 3 -10.19 -4.78 -14.03
C SER A 3 -10.79 -5.37 -15.30
N MET A 4 -10.86 -4.58 -16.38
CA MET A 4 -11.33 -5.06 -17.69
C MET A 4 -10.32 -6.03 -18.32
N ALA A 5 -9.03 -5.74 -18.20
CA ALA A 5 -7.98 -6.65 -18.66
C ALA A 5 -8.06 -8.00 -17.93
N MET A 6 -8.33 -8.00 -16.63
CA MET A 6 -8.51 -9.23 -15.85
C MET A 6 -9.71 -10.07 -16.32
N VAL A 7 -10.82 -9.44 -16.69
CA VAL A 7 -11.97 -10.14 -17.29
C VAL A 7 -11.58 -10.79 -18.63
N VAL A 8 -10.82 -10.10 -19.47
CA VAL A 8 -10.35 -10.65 -20.77
C VAL A 8 -9.42 -11.85 -20.56
N ILE A 9 -8.48 -11.74 -19.61
CA ILE A 9 -7.58 -12.85 -19.26
C ILE A 9 -8.40 -14.03 -18.73
N TRP A 10 -9.33 -13.79 -17.81
CA TRP A 10 -10.23 -14.82 -17.26
C TRP A 10 -11.02 -15.53 -18.35
N LYS A 11 -11.67 -14.78 -19.26
CA LYS A 11 -12.41 -15.37 -20.38
C LYS A 11 -11.50 -16.24 -21.24
N SER A 12 -10.28 -15.77 -21.51
CA SER A 12 -9.29 -16.53 -22.29
C SER A 12 -8.92 -17.84 -21.59
N LEU A 13 -8.60 -17.80 -20.29
CA LEU A 13 -8.30 -18.99 -19.50
C LEU A 13 -9.45 -20.00 -19.51
N ARG A 14 -10.69 -19.53 -19.37
CA ARG A 14 -11.88 -20.37 -19.40
C ARG A 14 -12.08 -21.06 -20.75
N LEU A 15 -11.83 -20.35 -21.86
CA LEU A 15 -11.90 -20.93 -23.22
C LEU A 15 -10.90 -22.07 -23.42
N TYR A 16 -9.74 -22.01 -22.76
CA TYR A 16 -8.74 -23.08 -22.78
C TYR A 16 -8.98 -24.18 -21.74
N GLY A 17 -10.07 -24.13 -20.98
CA GLY A 17 -10.39 -25.15 -19.97
C GLY A 17 -9.64 -24.98 -18.65
N PHE A 18 -9.02 -23.82 -18.38
CA PHE A 18 -8.34 -23.56 -17.13
C PHE A 18 -9.33 -23.08 -16.06
N TYR A 19 -9.91 -24.02 -15.35
CA TYR A 19 -10.75 -23.78 -14.17
C TYR A 19 -10.76 -25.01 -13.26
N TYR A 20 -11.19 -24.83 -12.02
CA TYR A 20 -11.29 -25.90 -11.04
C TYR A 20 -12.46 -26.85 -11.35
N GLY A 21 -12.27 -28.14 -11.08
CA GLY A 21 -13.30 -29.15 -11.22
C GLY A 21 -14.48 -28.92 -10.26
N GLU A 22 -15.61 -29.57 -10.52
CA GLU A 22 -16.84 -29.39 -9.74
C GLU A 22 -16.67 -29.79 -8.26
N VAL A 23 -15.94 -30.87 -7.99
CA VAL A 23 -15.69 -31.39 -6.63
C VAL A 23 -14.90 -30.40 -5.77
N ASP A 24 -14.02 -29.59 -6.38
CA ASP A 24 -13.16 -28.67 -5.64
C ASP A 24 -13.85 -27.32 -5.33
N GLN A 25 -15.00 -27.03 -5.96
CA GLN A 25 -15.60 -25.69 -5.90
C GLN A 25 -15.99 -25.23 -4.50
N GLU A 26 -16.59 -26.11 -3.70
CA GLU A 26 -17.03 -25.74 -2.35
C GLU A 26 -15.82 -25.40 -1.48
N ILE A 27 -14.77 -26.22 -1.54
CA ILE A 27 -13.51 -26.01 -0.82
C ILE A 27 -12.88 -24.68 -1.25
N ILE A 28 -12.87 -24.38 -2.56
CA ILE A 28 -12.28 -23.15 -3.07
C ILE A 28 -13.10 -21.92 -2.67
N ARG A 29 -14.43 -21.99 -2.67
CA ARG A 29 -15.28 -20.88 -2.20
C ARG A 29 -15.00 -20.53 -0.75
N VAL A 30 -14.87 -21.55 0.12
CA VAL A 30 -14.47 -21.35 1.52
C VAL A 30 -13.08 -20.73 1.59
N ARG A 31 -12.10 -21.26 0.84
CA ARG A 31 -10.74 -20.70 0.79
C ARG A 31 -10.69 -19.25 0.32
N ILE A 32 -11.50 -18.87 -0.66
CA ILE A 32 -11.59 -17.47 -1.13
C ILE A 32 -12.12 -16.58 0.00
N SER A 33 -13.17 -17.02 0.70
CA SER A 33 -13.70 -16.30 1.86
C SER A 33 -12.64 -16.12 2.96
N ASP A 34 -11.93 -17.18 3.32
CA ASP A 34 -10.85 -17.13 4.32
C ASP A 34 -9.72 -16.21 3.86
N SER A 35 -9.39 -16.23 2.57
CA SER A 35 -8.36 -15.36 1.98
C SER A 35 -8.75 -13.90 2.06
N TRP A 36 -10.02 -13.56 1.82
CA TRP A 36 -10.52 -12.20 2.00
C TRP A 36 -10.41 -11.73 3.44
N LEU A 37 -10.69 -12.59 4.41
CA LEU A 37 -10.50 -12.27 5.83
C LEU A 37 -9.02 -12.01 6.15
N LEU A 38 -8.14 -12.91 5.70
CA LEU A 38 -6.68 -12.80 5.86
C LEU A 38 -6.08 -11.60 5.13
N TYR A 39 -6.75 -11.08 4.10
CA TYR A 39 -6.32 -9.89 3.38
C TYR A 39 -6.84 -8.60 4.01
N THR A 40 -8.12 -8.57 4.37
CA THR A 40 -8.79 -7.36 4.87
C THR A 40 -8.28 -6.94 6.25
N LEU A 41 -7.99 -7.89 7.15
CA LEU A 41 -7.51 -7.57 8.49
C LEU A 41 -6.11 -6.92 8.48
N PRO A 42 -5.04 -7.53 7.94
CA PRO A 42 -3.74 -6.88 7.81
C PRO A 42 -3.81 -5.66 6.90
N GLY A 43 -4.58 -5.72 5.82
CA GLY A 43 -4.77 -4.60 4.90
C GLY A 43 -5.33 -3.36 5.60
N ALA A 44 -6.33 -3.53 6.47
CA ALA A 44 -6.90 -2.44 7.26
C ALA A 44 -5.92 -1.87 8.29
N LEU A 45 -5.15 -2.73 8.97
CA LEU A 45 -4.12 -2.31 9.92
C LEU A 45 -3.01 -1.50 9.24
N ILE A 46 -2.54 -2.00 8.10
CA ILE A 46 -1.55 -1.31 7.27
C ILE A 46 -2.12 0.04 6.82
N LEU A 47 -3.31 0.04 6.22
CA LEU A 47 -3.96 1.26 5.75
C LEU A 47 -4.13 2.29 6.86
N LEU A 48 -4.54 1.87 8.06
CA LEU A 48 -4.63 2.74 9.22
C LEU A 48 -3.27 3.32 9.63
N ALA A 49 -2.21 2.50 9.62
CA ALA A 49 -0.86 2.96 9.92
C ALA A 49 -0.40 4.02 8.90
N VAL A 50 -0.61 3.78 7.60
CA VAL A 50 -0.25 4.74 6.55
C VAL A 50 -1.08 6.02 6.65
N TYR A 51 -2.39 5.90 6.91
CA TYR A 51 -3.27 7.03 7.11
C TYR A 51 -2.86 7.91 8.30
N LYS A 52 -2.43 7.30 9.42
CA LYS A 52 -1.88 8.04 10.56
C LYS A 52 -0.61 8.80 10.20
N LYS A 53 0.28 8.24 9.38
CA LYS A 53 1.47 8.95 8.89
C LYS A 53 1.08 10.11 7.96
N PHE A 54 0.22 9.84 6.99
CA PHE A 54 -0.28 10.84 6.04
C PHE A 54 -0.92 12.05 6.76
N THR A 55 -1.76 11.80 7.76
CA THR A 55 -2.39 12.86 8.56
C THR A 55 -1.37 13.64 9.39
N ARG A 56 -0.35 12.97 9.97
CA ARG A 56 0.75 13.64 10.68
C ARG A 56 1.54 14.57 9.77
N SER A 57 1.92 14.13 8.56
CA SER A 57 2.58 14.99 7.57
C SER A 57 1.69 16.16 7.12
N GLY A 58 0.39 15.94 7.00
CA GLY A 58 -0.56 17.01 6.67
C GLY A 58 -0.68 18.05 7.78
N VAL A 59 -0.76 17.61 9.04
CA VAL A 59 -0.81 18.50 10.20
C VAL A 59 0.48 19.29 10.33
N SER A 60 1.66 18.66 10.20
CA SER A 60 2.94 19.34 10.33
C SER A 60 3.13 20.42 9.27
N LEU A 61 2.62 20.19 8.05
CA LEU A 61 2.59 21.20 7.00
C LEU A 61 1.72 22.41 7.39
N MET A 62 0.53 22.16 7.95
CA MET A 62 -0.38 23.23 8.40
C MET A 62 0.17 24.00 9.61
N THR A 63 0.94 23.35 10.49
CA THR A 63 1.55 23.97 11.68
C THR A 63 2.95 24.52 11.43
N LYS A 64 3.44 24.47 10.19
CA LYS A 64 4.80 24.90 9.81
C LYS A 64 5.93 24.19 10.57
N ASP A 65 5.73 22.91 10.93
CA ASP A 65 6.74 22.07 11.55
C ASP A 65 7.50 21.24 10.50
N LYS A 66 8.63 21.78 10.04
CA LYS A 66 9.48 21.17 9.00
C LYS A 66 10.05 19.82 9.43
N ASN A 67 10.54 19.71 10.65
CA ASN A 67 11.22 18.52 11.13
C ASN A 67 10.24 17.34 11.20
N THR A 68 9.06 17.55 11.77
CA THR A 68 8.02 16.52 11.78
C THR A 68 7.58 16.15 10.36
N PHE A 69 7.46 17.13 9.46
CA PHE A 69 7.14 16.85 8.05
C PHE A 69 8.17 15.92 7.41
N LEU A 70 9.46 16.28 7.46
CA LEU A 70 10.55 15.49 6.87
C LEU A 70 10.58 14.06 7.46
N LEU A 71 10.44 13.93 8.77
CA LEU A 71 10.45 12.64 9.46
C LEU A 71 9.35 11.69 8.97
N TYR A 72 8.12 12.17 8.75
CA TYR A 72 7.00 11.31 8.35
C TYR A 72 6.83 11.17 6.84
N ARG A 73 7.30 12.15 6.05
CA ARG A 73 7.24 12.15 4.58
C ARG A 73 7.93 10.93 3.97
N ASP A 74 9.08 10.55 4.53
CA ASP A 74 9.94 9.49 3.97
C ASP A 74 9.81 8.15 4.68
N GLN A 75 9.00 8.08 5.73
CA GLN A 75 8.65 6.84 6.41
C GLN A 75 7.68 5.99 5.57
N ARG A 76 8.23 5.29 4.58
CA ARG A 76 7.51 4.32 3.76
C ARG A 76 7.09 3.09 4.53
N LEU A 77 6.07 2.41 4.01
CA LEU A 77 5.82 1.03 4.37
C LEU A 77 7.03 0.16 3.97
N PRO A 78 7.51 -0.71 4.86
CA PRO A 78 8.55 -1.68 4.53
C PRO A 78 8.21 -2.48 3.27
N ILE A 79 9.19 -2.70 2.40
CA ILE A 79 9.05 -3.51 1.17
C ILE A 79 8.44 -4.90 1.46
N PRO A 80 8.81 -5.62 2.54
CA PRO A 80 8.19 -6.91 2.85
C PRO A 80 6.67 -6.86 3.02
N LEU A 81 6.12 -5.78 3.59
CA LEU A 81 4.66 -5.64 3.75
C LEU A 81 3.96 -5.40 2.41
N HIS A 82 4.59 -4.66 1.49
CA HIS A 82 4.09 -4.52 0.13
C HIS A 82 4.08 -5.86 -0.60
N ILE A 83 5.16 -6.63 -0.51
CA ILE A 83 5.26 -7.96 -1.14
C ILE A 83 4.19 -8.89 -0.56
N TYR A 84 4.02 -8.91 0.77
CA TYR A 84 3.01 -9.72 1.44
C TYR A 84 1.59 -9.42 0.95
N LEU A 85 1.19 -8.13 0.94
CA LEU A 85 -0.12 -7.73 0.42
C LEU A 85 -0.26 -8.03 -1.07
N GLY A 86 0.82 -7.90 -1.84
CA GLY A 86 0.83 -8.18 -3.27
C GLY A 86 0.58 -9.65 -3.55
N ALA A 87 1.29 -10.52 -2.84
CA ALA A 87 1.12 -11.97 -2.91
C ALA A 87 -0.30 -12.40 -2.55
N LEU A 88 -0.88 -11.87 -1.47
CA LEU A 88 -2.27 -12.16 -1.09
C LEU A 88 -3.27 -11.66 -2.14
N SER A 89 -3.04 -10.47 -2.71
CA SER A 89 -3.89 -9.92 -3.78
C SER A 89 -3.90 -10.84 -5.00
N LEU A 90 -2.71 -11.31 -5.41
CA LEU A 90 -2.56 -12.26 -6.53
C LEU A 90 -3.19 -13.61 -6.20
N TYR A 91 -3.06 -14.09 -4.97
CA TYR A 91 -3.68 -15.34 -4.53
C TYR A 91 -5.21 -15.26 -4.58
N ILE A 92 -5.82 -14.20 -4.05
CA ILE A 92 -7.28 -13.98 -4.13
C ILE A 92 -7.71 -13.91 -5.59
N MET A 93 -7.06 -13.05 -6.38
CA MET A 93 -7.40 -12.86 -7.79
C MET A 93 -7.29 -14.16 -8.58
N GLY A 94 -6.20 -14.91 -8.40
CA GLY A 94 -5.97 -16.20 -9.05
C GLY A 94 -7.07 -17.20 -8.72
N ASN A 95 -7.38 -17.41 -7.45
CA ASN A 95 -8.46 -18.32 -7.04
C ASN A 95 -9.81 -17.88 -7.63
N THR A 96 -10.14 -16.59 -7.61
CA THR A 96 -11.37 -16.07 -8.22
C THR A 96 -11.42 -16.32 -9.73
N MET A 97 -10.30 -16.20 -10.44
CA MET A 97 -10.25 -16.45 -11.88
C MET A 97 -10.42 -17.93 -12.23
N PHE A 98 -9.86 -18.84 -11.43
CA PHE A 98 -9.98 -20.28 -11.70
C PHE A 98 -11.30 -20.89 -11.22
N LEU A 99 -12.19 -20.13 -10.56
CA LEU A 99 -13.53 -20.60 -10.24
C LEU A 99 -14.33 -20.94 -11.50
N ASN A 100 -14.98 -22.11 -11.49
CA ASN A 100 -15.86 -22.54 -12.56
C ASN A 100 -17.29 -22.01 -12.32
N PHE A 101 -17.52 -20.76 -12.74
CA PHE A 101 -18.84 -20.13 -12.64
C PHE A 101 -19.87 -20.80 -13.57
N GLU A 102 -21.04 -21.10 -13.02
CA GLU A 102 -22.18 -21.66 -13.80
C GLU A 102 -22.62 -20.71 -14.91
N SER A 103 -22.62 -19.40 -14.64
CA SER A 103 -22.98 -18.34 -15.59
C SER A 103 -21.75 -17.50 -15.95
N GLU A 104 -21.56 -17.26 -17.25
CA GLU A 104 -20.50 -16.36 -17.73
C GLU A 104 -20.67 -14.94 -17.19
N LEU A 105 -21.92 -14.47 -17.05
CA LEU A 105 -22.21 -13.16 -16.48
C LEU A 105 -21.78 -13.09 -15.02
N ALA A 106 -22.07 -14.14 -14.23
CA ALA A 106 -21.67 -14.22 -12.82
C ALA A 106 -20.14 -14.16 -12.68
N GLY A 107 -19.41 -14.94 -13.48
CA GLY A 107 -17.94 -14.90 -13.47
C GLY A 107 -17.37 -13.55 -13.91
N THR A 108 -17.98 -12.92 -14.92
CA THR A 108 -17.58 -11.58 -15.38
C THR A 108 -17.72 -10.54 -14.26
N ILE A 109 -18.87 -10.53 -13.58
CA ILE A 109 -19.14 -9.61 -12.47
C ILE A 109 -18.16 -9.85 -11.32
N GLU A 110 -17.94 -11.11 -10.94
CA GLU A 110 -17.12 -11.46 -9.78
C GLU A 110 -15.63 -11.13 -10.01
N VAL A 111 -15.08 -11.51 -11.17
CA VAL A 111 -13.69 -11.22 -11.55
C VAL A 111 -13.47 -9.71 -11.67
N PHE A 112 -14.41 -8.99 -12.29
CA PHE A 112 -14.33 -7.53 -12.38
C PHE A 112 -14.36 -6.88 -11.00
N SER A 113 -15.33 -7.26 -10.16
CA SER A 113 -15.52 -6.73 -8.80
C SER A 113 -14.29 -6.96 -7.93
N THR A 114 -13.75 -8.18 -7.95
CA THR A 114 -12.53 -8.53 -7.21
C THR A 114 -11.33 -7.72 -7.69
N ALA A 115 -11.08 -7.66 -9.00
CA ALA A 115 -9.97 -6.88 -9.55
C ALA A 115 -10.12 -5.37 -9.24
N PHE A 116 -11.34 -4.84 -9.31
CA PHE A 116 -11.63 -3.44 -9.02
C PHE A 116 -11.41 -3.08 -7.55
N LYS A 117 -11.87 -3.92 -6.61
CA LYS A 117 -11.63 -3.75 -5.17
C LYS A 117 -10.13 -3.74 -4.85
N LEU A 118 -9.38 -4.72 -5.37
CA LEU A 118 -7.93 -4.78 -5.20
C LEU A 118 -7.25 -3.54 -5.79
N PHE A 119 -7.65 -3.12 -7.00
CA PHE A 119 -7.11 -1.91 -7.63
C PHE A 119 -7.36 -0.65 -6.80
N ILE A 120 -8.58 -0.45 -6.28
CA ILE A 120 -8.87 0.69 -5.40
C ILE A 120 -8.01 0.63 -4.14
N PHE A 121 -7.95 -0.52 -3.48
CA PHE A 121 -7.16 -0.70 -2.26
C PHE A 121 -5.69 -0.30 -2.50
N TRP A 122 -5.08 -0.83 -3.56
CA TRP A 122 -3.70 -0.49 -3.94
C TRP A 122 -3.53 0.99 -4.30
N GLY A 123 -4.48 1.57 -5.02
CA GLY A 123 -4.47 2.99 -5.37
C GLY A 123 -4.46 3.88 -4.13
N VAL A 124 -5.33 3.58 -3.16
CA VAL A 124 -5.38 4.31 -1.88
C VAL A 124 -4.10 4.08 -1.09
N LEU A 125 -3.63 2.83 -1.00
CA LEU A 125 -2.42 2.49 -0.26
C LEU A 125 -1.20 3.25 -0.77
N ILE A 126 -0.96 3.22 -2.09
CA ILE A 126 0.18 3.91 -2.74
C ILE A 126 0.06 5.42 -2.56
N HIS A 127 -1.15 5.97 -2.67
CA HIS A 127 -1.37 7.40 -2.51
C HIS A 127 -1.10 7.87 -1.08
N LEU A 128 -1.56 7.12 -0.07
CA LEU A 128 -1.32 7.44 1.33
C LEU A 128 0.14 7.18 1.74
N ASP A 129 0.77 6.15 1.18
CA ASP A 129 2.17 5.83 1.48
C ASP A 129 3.10 6.94 0.97
N ASN A 130 2.71 7.62 -0.13
CA ASN A 130 3.45 8.73 -0.69
C ASN A 130 2.72 10.08 -0.69
N PRO A 131 2.79 10.83 0.43
CA PRO A 131 2.18 12.15 0.49
C PRO A 131 2.76 13.12 -0.55
N THR A 132 4.05 13.02 -0.91
CA THR A 132 4.69 13.96 -1.86
C THR A 132 4.22 13.80 -3.31
N ARG A 133 3.60 12.66 -3.64
CA ARG A 133 2.94 12.47 -4.95
C ARG A 133 1.54 13.08 -5.00
N GLY A 134 0.97 13.43 -3.85
CA GLY A 134 -0.34 14.05 -3.78
C GLY A 134 -0.28 15.51 -4.22
N ARG A 135 -1.15 15.87 -5.16
CA ARG A 135 -1.28 17.26 -5.66
C ARG A 135 -1.44 18.28 -4.53
N TRP A 136 -2.22 17.94 -3.50
CA TRP A 136 -2.43 18.80 -2.33
C TRP A 136 -1.13 19.12 -1.57
N PHE A 137 -0.22 18.14 -1.42
CA PHE A 137 1.08 18.37 -0.78
C PHE A 137 2.01 19.16 -1.68
N GLN A 138 2.05 18.86 -2.99
CA GLN A 138 2.90 19.58 -3.93
C GLN A 138 2.54 21.06 -4.06
N GLU A 139 1.25 21.40 -3.96
CA GLU A 139 0.78 22.78 -4.04
C GLU A 139 0.98 23.58 -2.73
N ARG A 140 1.14 22.90 -1.59
CA ARG A 140 1.18 23.55 -0.27
C ARG A 140 2.51 23.45 0.45
N ALA A 141 3.30 22.40 0.19
CA ALA A 141 4.61 22.23 0.79
C ALA A 141 5.60 23.24 0.19
N PRO A 142 6.35 23.97 1.02
CA PRO A 142 7.49 24.73 0.55
C PRO A 142 8.44 23.84 -0.27
N ARG A 143 9.02 24.38 -1.36
CA ARG A 143 9.88 23.58 -2.25
C ARG A 143 11.10 23.03 -1.53
N ASP A 144 11.72 23.82 -0.67
CA ASP A 144 12.84 23.39 0.16
C ASP A 144 12.46 22.20 1.05
N TRP A 145 11.22 22.13 1.55
CA TRP A 145 10.77 20.98 2.33
C TRP A 145 10.57 19.72 1.51
N LEU A 146 10.42 19.82 0.19
CA LEU A 146 10.30 18.67 -0.71
C LEU A 146 11.66 18.22 -1.24
N GLU A 147 12.61 19.14 -1.33
CA GLU A 147 13.96 18.93 -1.86
C GLU A 147 14.96 18.51 -0.76
N ASP A 148 14.73 18.92 0.49
CA ASP A 148 15.61 18.59 1.61
C ASP A 148 15.67 17.08 1.89
N ASP A 149 16.90 16.61 2.12
CA ASP A 149 17.20 15.25 2.54
C ASP A 149 17.07 15.13 4.07
N PRO A 150 16.18 14.26 4.59
CA PRO A 150 16.06 14.04 6.03
C PRO A 150 17.35 13.52 6.64
N ASP A 151 18.16 12.75 5.91
CA ASP A 151 19.37 12.13 6.44
C ASP A 151 20.44 13.19 6.72
N ILE A 152 20.50 14.25 5.90
CA ILE A 152 21.36 15.41 6.16
C ILE A 152 20.81 16.23 7.32
N VAL A 153 19.50 16.51 7.35
CA VAL A 153 18.86 17.35 8.37
C VAL A 153 18.93 16.72 9.77
N PHE A 154 18.84 15.39 9.86
CA PHE A 154 18.90 14.64 11.13
C PHE A 154 20.28 14.05 11.43
N GLY A 155 21.27 14.21 10.54
CA GLY A 155 22.65 13.76 10.74
C GLY A 155 22.82 12.24 10.69
N PHE A 156 22.03 11.55 9.85
CA PHE A 156 22.18 10.11 9.58
C PHE A 156 23.26 9.81 8.54
N GLU A 157 23.54 10.74 7.62
CA GLU A 157 24.76 10.69 6.81
C GLU A 157 25.89 11.41 7.56
N GLU A 158 26.95 10.67 7.88
CA GLU A 158 28.26 11.28 8.11
C GLU A 158 28.64 11.93 6.77
N ASN A 159 28.41 13.24 6.66
CA ASN A 159 29.24 14.05 5.80
C ASN A 159 30.68 13.64 6.11
N GLY A 160 31.54 13.42 5.11
CA GLY A 160 32.97 13.16 5.33
C GLY A 160 33.73 14.29 6.07
N GLU A 161 33.00 15.22 6.70
CA GLU A 161 33.44 16.20 7.67
C GLU A 161 33.01 15.72 9.06
N GLU A 162 34.00 15.50 9.92
CA GLU A 162 33.89 15.05 11.32
C GLU A 162 32.58 15.54 11.98
N ALA A 163 31.74 14.59 12.39
CA ALA A 163 30.49 14.89 13.08
C ALA A 163 30.75 15.90 14.21
N PRO A 164 30.01 17.03 14.27
CA PRO A 164 30.15 17.94 15.40
C PRO A 164 29.80 17.15 16.64
N VAL A 165 30.78 16.99 17.53
CA VAL A 165 30.59 16.37 18.84
C VAL A 165 29.48 17.12 19.53
N ILE A 166 28.28 16.53 19.56
CA ILE A 166 27.18 17.03 20.38
C ILE A 166 27.62 16.77 21.82
N VAL A 167 28.27 17.77 22.40
CA VAL A 167 28.54 17.81 23.84
C VAL A 167 27.16 17.95 24.49
N ILE A 168 26.56 16.82 24.85
CA ILE A 168 25.43 16.80 25.77
C ILE A 168 26.01 17.31 27.09
N ALA A 169 25.82 18.60 27.35
CA ALA A 169 26.11 19.18 28.64
C ALA A 169 25.28 18.39 29.67
N LYS A 170 25.95 17.52 30.43
CA LYS A 170 25.39 16.99 31.67
C LYS A 170 25.10 18.22 32.54
N GLU A 171 23.83 18.54 32.72
CA GLU A 171 23.41 19.38 33.83
C GLU A 171 23.85 18.70 35.12
N GLU A 172 24.96 19.17 35.69
CA GLU A 172 25.30 18.93 37.08
C GLU A 172 24.22 19.60 37.93
N LYS A 173 23.35 18.76 38.51
CA LYS A 173 22.44 19.15 39.56
C LYS A 173 23.27 19.64 40.76
N ALA A 174 23.09 20.92 41.11
CA ALA A 174 23.41 21.46 42.43
C ALA A 174 22.19 21.32 43.35
#